data_AF-A0A955QQ08-F1
#
_entry.id   AF-A0A955QQ08-F1
#
_cell.length_a   1.000
_cell.length_b   1.000
_cell.length_c   1.000
_cell.angle_alpha   90.00
_cell.angle_beta   90.00
_cell.angle_gamma   90.00
#
_symmetry.space_group_name_H-M   'P 1'
#
loop_
_entity.id
_entity.type
_entity.pdbx_description
1 polymer ?
#
loop_
_entity_poly.entity_id
_entity_poly.type
_entity_poly.pdbx_seq_one_letter_code
_entity_poly.pdbx_strand_id
1 'polypeptide(L)' 'WILNDQELLLAINTAYASPRSAWVTIDDGVHQVVRTLTCLYSTSPVQIGQETTVEARNGKAVVLTLPAGGLVIYE' A
#
# COMPACT_ATOMS: atom_id res chain seq x y z
N TRP A 1 0.49 -11.59 23.79
CA TRP A 1 0.23 -11.90 22.39
C TRP A 1 -0.95 -11.06 21.95
N ILE A 2 -0.63 -9.88 21.39
CA ILE A 2 -1.63 -9.02 20.75
C ILE A 2 -1.74 -9.51 19.30
N LEU A 3 -2.96 -9.65 18.80
CA LEU A 3 -3.31 -10.21 17.50
C LEU A 3 -2.48 -9.52 16.39
N ASN A 4 -1.57 -10.27 15.75
CA ASN A 4 -0.65 -9.79 14.71
C ASN A 4 -1.03 -10.35 13.33
N ASP A 5 -2.31 -10.64 13.12
CA ASP A 5 -2.77 -11.40 11.94
C ASP A 5 -3.27 -10.50 10.82
N GLN A 6 -3.41 -9.19 11.06
CA GLN A 6 -3.83 -8.21 10.06
C GLN A 6 -2.98 -6.95 10.12
N GLU A 7 -2.20 -6.73 9.07
CA GLU A 7 -1.46 -5.50 8.82
C GLU A 7 -2.20 -4.70 7.75
N LEU A 8 -2.35 -3.40 7.96
CA LEU A 8 -2.89 -2.49 6.95
C LEU A 8 -1.77 -1.55 6.49
N LEU A 9 -1.64 -1.39 5.18
CA LEU A 9 -0.76 -0.40 4.61
C LEU A 9 -1.52 0.90 4.38
N LEU A 10 -1.03 1.99 4.96
CA LEU A 10 -1.54 3.34 4.72
C LEU A 10 -0.44 4.20 4.09
N ALA A 11 -0.78 4.90 3.01
CA ALA A 11 0.12 5.87 2.39
C ALA A 11 -0.58 7.20 2.16
N ILE A 12 0.13 8.30 2.45
CA ILE A 12 -0.36 9.67 2.29
C ILE A 12 0.62 10.44 1.42
N ASN A 13 0.13 11.03 0.34
CA ASN A 13 0.89 12.00 -0.43
C ASN A 13 0.62 13.41 0.10
N THR A 14 1.57 13.98 0.86
CA THR A 14 1.46 15.33 1.41
C THR A 14 1.82 16.44 0.42
N ALA A 15 2.24 16.10 -0.80
CA ALA A 15 2.49 17.10 -1.83
C ALA A 15 1.17 17.69 -2.35
N TYR A 16 1.06 19.01 -2.32
CA TYR A 16 -0.15 19.73 -2.69
C TYR A 16 -0.42 19.76 -4.20
N ALA A 17 0.62 19.73 -5.04
CA ALA A 17 0.48 20.03 -6.47
C ALA A 17 0.79 18.85 -7.41
N SER A 18 1.40 17.78 -6.91
CA SER A 18 1.92 16.71 -7.77
C SER A 18 1.61 15.32 -7.23
N PRO A 19 1.22 14.37 -8.12
CA PRO A 19 1.25 12.96 -7.78
C PRO A 19 2.64 12.52 -7.35
N ARG A 20 2.71 11.49 -6.50
CA ARG A 20 3.97 10.89 -6.04
C ARG A 20 3.88 9.37 -6.12
N SER A 21 5.00 8.77 -6.49
CA SER A 21 5.20 7.34 -6.45
C SER A 21 6.32 7.02 -5.46
N ALA A 22 6.12 5.98 -4.66
CA ALA A 22 7.12 5.53 -3.70
C ALA A 22 7.07 4.01 -3.53
N TRP A 23 8.23 3.44 -3.21
CA TRP A 23 8.32 2.08 -2.71
C TRP A 23 8.02 2.08 -1.22
N VAL A 24 7.12 1.20 -0.79
CA VAL A 24 6.75 1.00 0.60
C VAL A 24 7.12 -0.43 0.98
N THR A 25 8.07 -0.57 1.91
CA THR A 25 8.44 -1.88 2.46
C THR A 25 7.33 -2.37 3.38
N ILE A 26 6.99 -3.65 3.29
CA ILE A 26 6.00 -4.34 4.15
C ILE A 26 6.68 -5.42 4.97
N ASP A 27 6.10 -5.79 6.13
CA ASP A 27 6.68 -6.81 7.00
C ASP A 27 6.64 -8.20 6.32
N ASP A 28 7.81 -8.81 6.21
CA ASP A 28 7.98 -10.14 5.60
C ASP A 28 7.45 -11.27 6.52
N GLY A 29 7.36 -11.01 7.83
CA GLY A 29 6.89 -11.98 8.82
C GLY A 29 5.39 -12.25 8.79
N VAL A 30 4.58 -11.24 8.46
CA VAL A 30 3.11 -11.32 8.38
C VAL A 30 2.66 -11.72 6.97
N HIS A 31 3.34 -11.21 5.93
CA HIS A 31 2.93 -11.40 4.53
C HIS A 31 3.61 -12.58 3.82
N GLN A 32 3.84 -13.71 4.49
CA GLN A 32 4.64 -14.82 3.93
C GLN A 32 4.13 -15.38 2.59
N VAL A 33 2.81 -15.35 2.34
CA VAL A 33 2.16 -15.93 1.14
C VAL A 33 1.50 -14.88 0.23
N VAL A 34 1.42 -13.63 0.69
CA VAL A 34 0.66 -12.58 0.01
C VAL A 34 1.43 -12.08 -1.22
N ARG A 35 0.83 -12.24 -2.40
CA ARG A 35 1.40 -11.77 -3.68
C ARG A 35 0.83 -10.42 -4.13
N THR A 36 -0.33 -10.05 -3.60
CA THR A 36 -1.01 -8.81 -3.93
C THR A 36 -1.64 -8.20 -2.69
N LEU A 37 -1.71 -6.87 -2.63
CA LEU A 37 -2.52 -6.15 -1.66
C LEU A 37 -3.73 -5.54 -2.35
N THR A 38 -4.89 -5.55 -1.71
CA THR A 38 -6.14 -5.00 -2.26
C THR A 38 -6.39 -3.60 -1.72
N CYS A 39 -6.68 -2.64 -2.61
CA CYS A 39 -7.01 -1.28 -2.20
C CYS A 39 -8.40 -1.23 -1.57
N LEU A 40 -8.48 -1.07 -0.25
CA LEU A 40 -9.73 -0.93 0.49
C LEU A 40 -10.30 0.49 0.41
N TYR A 41 -9.43 1.48 0.37
CA TYR A 41 -9.81 2.89 0.30
C TYR A 41 -8.82 3.69 -0.53
N SER A 42 -9.33 4.65 -1.30
CA SER A 42 -8.52 5.67 -1.95
C SER A 42 -9.29 6.98 -2.10
N THR A 43 -8.57 8.09 -1.97
CA THR A 43 -9.08 9.41 -2.41
C THR A 43 -9.36 9.49 -3.91
N SER A 44 -8.82 8.56 -4.69
CA SER A 44 -9.15 8.34 -6.10
C SER A 44 -10.02 7.09 -6.22
N PRO A 45 -11.35 7.20 -6.38
CA PRO A 45 -12.26 6.05 -6.32
C PRO A 45 -11.96 4.95 -7.34
N VAL A 46 -11.30 5.27 -8.45
CA VAL A 46 -10.89 4.31 -9.48
C VAL A 46 -9.85 3.29 -9.00
N GLN A 47 -9.17 3.57 -7.88
CA GLN A 47 -8.19 2.66 -7.30
C GLN A 47 -8.84 1.64 -6.35
N ILE A 48 -10.05 1.89 -5.86
CA ILE A 48 -10.72 1.01 -4.88
C ILE A 48 -11.01 -0.35 -5.53
N GLY A 49 -10.63 -1.43 -4.83
CA GLY A 49 -10.73 -2.80 -5.31
C GLY A 49 -9.65 -3.23 -6.30
N GLN A 50 -8.73 -2.34 -6.70
CA GLN A 50 -7.56 -2.72 -7.49
C GLN A 50 -6.52 -3.40 -6.61
N GLU A 51 -5.80 -4.36 -7.20
CA GLU A 51 -4.68 -5.05 -6.55
C GLU A 51 -3.34 -4.41 -6.94
N THR A 52 -2.40 -4.37 -6.00
CA THR A 52 -1.00 -4.04 -6.27
C THR A 52 -0.11 -5.25 -5.97
N THR A 53 0.89 -5.50 -6.80
CA THR A 53 1.78 -6.66 -6.64
C THR A 53 2.86 -6.39 -5.60
N VAL A 54 3.05 -7.37 -4.71
CA VAL A 54 4.17 -7.40 -3.77
C VAL A 54 5.42 -7.89 -4.50
N GLU A 55 6.49 -7.10 -4.44
CA GLU A 55 7.78 -7.42 -5.05
C GLU A 55 8.82 -7.78 -4.00
N ALA A 56 9.71 -8.72 -4.35
CA ALA A 56 10.88 -9.07 -3.55
C ALA A 56 11.96 -7.98 -3.65
N ARG A 57 11.72 -6.84 -2.99
CA ARG A 57 12.60 -5.67 -2.94
C ARG A 57 12.78 -5.24 -1.49
N ASN A 58 14.03 -5.24 -1.01
CA ASN A 58 14.39 -4.96 0.40
C ASN A 58 13.60 -5.82 1.42
N GLY A 59 13.46 -7.12 1.16
CA GLY A 59 12.48 -7.99 1.81
C GLY A 59 11.25 -8.09 0.92
N LYS A 60 10.19 -7.36 1.25
CA LYS A 60 8.99 -7.20 0.42
C LYS A 60 8.59 -5.74 0.34
N ALA A 61 8.15 -5.31 -0.84
CA ALA A 61 7.68 -3.95 -1.04
C ALA A 61 6.59 -3.87 -2.12
N VAL A 62 5.79 -2.80 -2.06
CA VAL A 62 4.86 -2.42 -3.12
C VAL A 62 5.21 -1.04 -3.64
N VAL A 63 4.92 -0.77 -4.92
CA VAL A 63 4.96 0.58 -5.46
C VAL A 63 3.55 1.15 -5.48
N LEU A 64 3.39 2.34 -4.90
CA LEU A 64 2.11 3.04 -4.87
C LEU A 64 2.25 4.37 -5.58
N THR A 65 1.22 4.77 -6.31
CA THR A 65 1.12 6.09 -6.93
C THR A 65 -0.14 6.78 -6.44
N LEU A 66 0.03 7.91 -5.78
CA LEU A 66 -1.05 8.68 -5.19
C LEU A 66 -1.19 10.03 -5.88
N PRO A 67 -2.42 10.55 -6.07
CA PRO A 67 -2.64 11.92 -6.50
C PRO A 67 -2.12 12.91 -5.45
N ALA A 68 -2.00 14.18 -5.82
CA ALA A 68 -1.66 15.25 -4.87
C ALA A 68 -2.67 15.27 -3.71
N GLY A 69 -2.18 15.34 -2.46
CA GLY A 69 -3.03 15.28 -1.26
C GLY A 69 -3.73 13.94 -1.04
N GLY A 70 -3.35 12.88 -1.76
CA GLY A 70 -4.05 11.60 -1.74
C GLY A 70 -3.78 10.73 -0.50
N LEU A 71 -4.71 9.82 -0.23
CA LEU A 71 -4.61 8.77 0.79
C LEU A 71 -5.08 7.45 0.18
N VAL A 72 -4.38 6.36 0.51
CA VAL A 72 -4.78 4.99 0.19
C VAL A 72 -4.64 4.08 1.41
N ILE A 73 -5.48 3.05 1.48
CA ILE A 73 -5.43 1.99 2.49
C ILE A 73 -5.52 0.64 1.76
N TYR A 74 -4.60 -0.25 2.08
CA TYR A 74 -4.50 -1.60 1.52
C TYR A 74 -4.48 -2.66 2.63
N GLU A 75 -4.95 -3.85 2.29
CA GLU A 75 -4.78 -5.12 3.05
C GLU A 75 -4.08 -6.18 2.20
#